data_AF-A0AAW2FHC6-F1
#
_entry.id   AF-A0AAW2FHC6-F1
#
_cell.length_a   1.000
_cell.length_b   1.000
_cell.length_c   1.000
_cell.angle_alpha   90.00
_cell.angle_beta   90.00
_cell.angle_gamma   90.00
#
_symmetry.space_group_name_H-M   'P 1'
#
loop_
_entity.id
_entity.type
_entity.pdbx_description
1 polymer ?
#
loop_
_entity_poly.entity_id
_entity_poly.type
_entity_poly.pdbx_seq_one_letter_code
_entity_poly.pdbx_strand_id
1 'polypeptide(L)'
;MDFQSVNPLNVRINLISGNLFPMTTDNTRFPVVWKIYSAFVWFVISVIVIGYFFGLVNVSKRKAISDGMIGTVFIVEVFFMVARIHMRKNLVLQLIQNMNEILRVQDETMRRTVIKSLKLMHSPFKFYWLSGAVTAIIWIIVPVGTVFKRNFFFYEDYRLPFAISKQPFSTEIFLIGNLLLVFCSVYVLIKKAAVDIYMLNFVMLMTAQYQYISLKLKEVLRKEYSPNKLDETKRTNYSEIDFERKMEIKRICRHHSTVIRMSAMLKELLSLSFSLIYVNNILRFSFVGVMLLNTVMNQAYSIALLCLKIVKK
;
A
#
# COMPACT_ATOMS: atom_id res chain seq x y z
N MET A 1 -25.04 0.82 0.26
CA MET A 1 -23.77 0.08 0.39
C MET A 1 -23.01 0.65 1.59
N ASP A 2 -21.94 0.01 2.03
CA ASP A 2 -21.05 0.53 3.09
C ASP A 2 -19.58 0.30 2.73
N PHE A 3 -18.68 0.91 3.47
CA PHE A 3 -17.23 0.87 3.26
C PHE A 3 -16.66 -0.56 3.22
N GLN A 4 -17.23 -1.48 4.01
CA GLN A 4 -16.76 -2.85 4.10
C GLN A 4 -17.20 -3.70 2.90
N SER A 5 -18.48 -3.59 2.52
CA SER A 5 -19.13 -4.36 1.46
C SER A 5 -18.65 -3.98 0.05
N VAL A 6 -18.29 -2.72 -0.18
CA VAL A 6 -17.87 -2.25 -1.52
C VAL A 6 -16.52 -2.81 -1.97
N ASN A 7 -15.63 -3.16 -1.03
CA ASN A 7 -14.32 -3.71 -1.35
C ASN A 7 -13.97 -4.93 -0.49
N PRO A 8 -14.44 -6.13 -0.86
CA PRO A 8 -14.19 -7.35 -0.10
C PRO A 8 -12.70 -7.75 -0.10
N LEU A 9 -11.92 -7.32 -1.09
CA LEU A 9 -10.47 -7.58 -1.13
C LEU A 9 -9.77 -6.84 0.01
N ASN A 10 -10.13 -5.58 0.26
CA ASN A 10 -9.62 -4.79 1.38
C ASN A 10 -9.87 -5.49 2.72
N VAL A 11 -11.07 -6.05 2.91
CA VAL A 11 -11.44 -6.78 4.14
C VAL A 11 -10.56 -8.04 4.31
N ARG A 12 -10.46 -8.86 3.26
CA ARG A 12 -9.69 -10.11 3.32
C ARG A 12 -8.20 -9.86 3.56
N ILE A 13 -7.60 -8.93 2.83
CA ILE A 13 -6.16 -8.66 2.96
C ILE A 13 -5.82 -8.01 4.31
N ASN A 14 -6.71 -7.20 4.88
CA ASN A 14 -6.54 -6.63 6.21
C ASN A 14 -6.52 -7.70 7.32
N LEU A 15 -7.33 -8.77 7.16
CA LEU A 15 -7.31 -9.92 8.06
C LEU A 15 -6.05 -10.77 7.86
N ILE A 16 -5.74 -11.15 6.61
CA ILE A 16 -4.58 -11.99 6.26
C ILE A 16 -3.26 -11.33 6.67
N SER A 17 -3.14 -10.01 6.49
CA SER A 17 -1.94 -9.28 6.91
C SER A 17 -1.80 -9.12 8.42
N GLY A 18 -2.86 -9.38 9.19
CA GLY A 18 -2.88 -9.14 10.63
C GLY A 18 -2.71 -7.66 10.99
N ASN A 19 -3.03 -6.71 10.10
CA ASN A 19 -2.97 -5.28 10.40
C ASN A 19 -4.20 -4.80 11.18
N LEU A 20 -5.35 -5.44 10.97
CA LEU A 20 -6.60 -5.18 11.70
C LEU A 20 -7.03 -3.71 11.70
N PHE A 21 -6.94 -3.04 10.56
CA PHE A 21 -7.45 -1.67 10.40
C PHE A 21 -8.97 -1.61 10.60
N PRO A 22 -9.50 -0.46 11.08
CA PRO A 22 -10.95 -0.28 11.24
C PRO A 22 -11.70 -0.45 9.92
N MET A 23 -12.81 -1.20 9.95
CA MET A 23 -13.68 -1.43 8.78
C MET A 23 -15.13 -1.00 9.02
N THR A 24 -15.53 -0.90 10.29
CA THR A 24 -16.89 -0.61 10.74
C THR A 24 -16.90 0.52 11.77
N THR A 25 -18.03 1.21 11.87
CA THR A 25 -18.25 2.30 12.83
C THR A 25 -18.64 1.81 14.22
N ASP A 26 -19.20 0.60 14.31
CA ASP A 26 -19.94 0.15 15.49
C ASP A 26 -19.04 -0.35 16.63
N ASN A 27 -17.75 0.01 16.60
CA ASN A 27 -16.72 -0.52 17.48
C ASN A 27 -16.71 -2.06 17.58
N THR A 28 -17.30 -2.75 16.59
CA THR A 28 -17.33 -4.21 16.52
C THR A 28 -15.91 -4.69 16.43
N ARG A 29 -15.40 -5.12 17.59
CA ARG A 29 -14.01 -5.53 17.73
C ARG A 29 -13.82 -6.78 16.90
N PHE A 30 -12.71 -6.85 16.16
CA PHE A 30 -12.30 -8.09 15.52
C PHE A 30 -12.37 -9.26 16.52
N PRO A 31 -12.80 -10.46 16.08
CA PRO A 31 -12.82 -11.64 16.93
C PRO A 31 -11.48 -11.85 17.65
N VAL A 32 -11.52 -12.37 18.87
CA VAL A 32 -10.31 -12.56 19.72
C VAL A 32 -9.23 -13.36 18.99
N VAL A 33 -9.63 -14.39 18.23
CA VAL A 33 -8.73 -15.21 17.41
C VAL A 33 -7.89 -14.36 16.44
N TRP A 34 -8.50 -13.40 15.75
CA TRP A 34 -7.78 -12.52 14.81
C TRP A 34 -6.81 -11.57 15.51
N LYS A 35 -7.13 -11.14 16.74
CA LYS A 35 -6.23 -10.32 17.55
C LYS A 35 -5.01 -11.11 18.03
N ILE A 36 -5.22 -12.35 18.49
CA ILE A 36 -4.13 -13.26 18.88
C ILE A 36 -3.22 -13.51 17.67
N TYR A 37 -3.82 -13.83 16.51
CA TYR A 37 -3.08 -14.00 15.25
C TYR A 37 -2.25 -12.76 14.90
N SER A 38 -2.87 -11.57 14.92
CA SER A 38 -2.19 -10.31 14.63
C SER A 38 -1.02 -10.06 15.58
N ALA A 39 -1.21 -10.25 16.90
CA ALA A 39 -0.18 -10.08 17.90
C ALA A 39 0.99 -11.05 17.68
N PHE A 40 0.69 -12.33 17.43
CA PHE A 40 1.69 -13.36 17.15
C PHE A 40 2.54 -13.02 15.92
N VAL A 41 1.88 -12.65 14.82
CA VAL A 41 2.56 -12.27 13.57
C VAL A 41 3.46 -11.05 13.78
N TRP A 42 2.97 -10.00 14.44
CA TRP A 42 3.77 -8.81 14.72
C TRP A 42 4.97 -9.13 15.61
N PHE A 43 4.80 -10.03 16.58
CA PHE A 43 5.89 -10.50 17.43
C PHE A 43 6.98 -11.21 16.61
N VAL A 44 6.60 -12.19 15.79
CA VAL A 44 7.55 -12.93 14.94
C VAL A 44 8.32 -11.99 14.00
N ILE A 45 7.62 -11.07 13.32
CA ILE A 45 8.26 -10.09 12.44
C ILE A 45 9.21 -9.19 13.22
N SER A 46 8.81 -8.74 14.41
CA SER A 46 9.66 -7.87 15.24
C SER A 46 10.94 -8.57 15.65
N VAL A 47 10.88 -9.84 16.06
CA VAL A 47 12.08 -10.64 16.39
C VAL A 47 13.03 -10.75 15.20
N ILE A 48 12.51 -11.05 14.00
CA ILE A 48 13.33 -11.17 12.79
C ILE A 48 13.92 -9.82 12.40
N VAL A 49 13.14 -8.74 12.48
CA VAL A 49 13.60 -7.37 12.19
C VAL A 49 14.69 -6.93 13.18
N ILE A 50 14.59 -7.29 14.46
CA ILE A 50 15.64 -7.05 15.46
C ILE A 50 16.93 -7.79 15.06
N GLY A 51 16.84 -9.09 14.73
CA GLY A 51 17.99 -9.86 14.24
C GLY A 51 18.59 -9.27 12.97
N TYR A 52 17.77 -8.68 12.09
CA TYR A 52 18.22 -7.97 10.89
C TYR A 52 19.03 -6.72 11.25
N PHE A 53 18.56 -5.89 12.18
CA PHE A 53 19.30 -4.70 12.63
C PHE A 53 20.61 -5.06 13.33
N PHE A 54 20.63 -6.12 14.14
CA PHE A 54 21.88 -6.63 14.70
C PHE A 54 22.84 -7.11 13.60
N GLY A 55 22.33 -7.82 12.59
CA GLY A 55 23.11 -8.20 11.41
C GLY A 55 23.70 -6.97 10.72
N LEU A 56 22.89 -5.93 10.50
CA LEU A 56 23.28 -4.71 9.81
C LEU A 56 24.45 -3.97 10.50
N VAL A 57 24.47 -3.94 11.83
CA VAL A 57 25.55 -3.31 12.62
C VAL A 57 26.85 -4.12 12.55
N ASN A 58 26.76 -5.43 12.34
CA ASN A 58 27.91 -6.35 12.38
C ASN A 58 28.52 -6.67 10.99
N VAL A 59 27.93 -6.19 9.90
CA VAL A 59 28.47 -6.38 8.54
C VAL A 59 29.29 -5.17 8.08
N SER A 60 30.09 -5.36 7.03
CA SER A 60 30.84 -4.27 6.40
C SER A 60 29.93 -3.13 5.93
N LYS A 61 30.44 -1.90 6.01
CA LYS A 61 29.73 -0.69 5.54
C LYS A 61 29.25 -0.81 4.10
N ARG A 62 30.03 -1.46 3.24
CA ARG A 62 29.67 -1.71 1.84
C ARG A 62 28.40 -2.55 1.74
N LYS A 63 28.35 -3.67 2.47
CA LYS A 63 27.20 -4.58 2.52
C LYS A 63 25.96 -3.90 3.14
N ALA A 64 26.17 -3.15 4.22
CA ALA A 64 25.09 -2.40 4.87
C ALA A 64 24.46 -1.36 3.92
N ILE A 65 25.28 -0.62 3.16
CA ILE A 65 24.79 0.39 2.21
C ILE A 65 24.12 -0.26 1.00
N SER A 66 24.73 -1.29 0.41
CA SER A 66 24.19 -1.90 -0.82
C SER A 66 22.92 -2.69 -0.55
N ASP A 67 22.96 -3.62 0.41
CA ASP A 67 21.90 -4.62 0.58
C ASP A 67 21.02 -4.31 1.80
N GLY A 68 21.60 -3.68 2.81
CA GLY A 68 20.88 -3.29 4.03
C GLY A 68 19.91 -2.13 3.79
N MET A 69 20.37 -1.00 3.27
CA MET A 69 19.57 0.23 3.25
C MET A 69 18.22 0.11 2.55
N ILE A 70 18.13 -0.67 1.45
CA ILE A 70 16.86 -0.92 0.76
C ILE A 70 15.85 -1.60 1.70
N GLY A 71 16.30 -2.62 2.43
CA GLY A 71 15.50 -3.34 3.42
C GLY A 71 15.09 -2.45 4.59
N THR A 72 16.02 -1.68 5.15
CA THR A 72 15.75 -0.74 6.25
C THR A 72 14.69 0.29 5.87
N VAL A 73 14.85 0.96 4.72
CA VAL A 73 13.89 1.97 4.24
C VAL A 73 12.52 1.33 4.01
N PHE A 74 12.46 0.08 3.55
CA PHE A 74 11.21 -0.66 3.40
C PHE A 74 10.53 -1.02 4.72
N ILE A 75 11.27 -1.54 5.69
CA ILE A 75 10.74 -1.85 7.01
C ILE A 75 10.20 -0.58 7.69
N VAL A 76 10.99 0.50 7.70
CA VAL A 76 10.57 1.78 8.30
C VAL A 76 9.28 2.31 7.67
N GLU A 77 9.15 2.22 6.35
CA GLU A 77 7.93 2.62 5.64
C GLU A 77 6.69 1.87 6.13
N VAL A 78 6.77 0.53 6.19
CA VAL A 78 5.65 -0.33 6.58
C VAL A 78 5.22 -0.04 8.01
N PHE A 79 6.18 -0.01 8.93
CA PHE A 79 5.91 0.25 10.35
C PHE A 79 5.30 1.63 10.55
N PHE A 80 5.86 2.67 9.91
CA PHE A 80 5.34 4.03 10.02
C PHE A 80 3.89 4.13 9.55
N MET A 81 3.55 3.56 8.39
CA MET A 81 2.19 3.69 7.86
C MET A 81 1.16 2.93 8.69
N VAL A 82 1.49 1.70 9.13
CA VAL A 82 0.63 0.93 10.01
C VAL A 82 0.39 1.70 11.31
N ALA A 83 1.47 2.19 11.93
CA ALA A 83 1.39 2.96 13.17
C ALA A 83 0.53 4.21 12.99
N ARG A 84 0.71 4.95 11.88
CA ARG A 84 -0.05 6.15 11.58
C ARG A 84 -1.56 5.89 11.51
N ILE A 85 -1.99 4.85 10.80
CA ILE A 85 -3.43 4.51 10.68
C ILE A 85 -4.01 4.20 12.06
N HIS A 86 -3.29 3.43 12.89
CA HIS A 86 -3.74 3.11 14.24
C HIS A 86 -3.73 4.32 15.19
N MET A 87 -2.72 5.18 15.12
CA MET A 87 -2.64 6.42 15.92
C MET A 87 -3.76 7.41 15.54
N ARG A 88 -4.16 7.44 14.26
CA ARG A 88 -5.25 8.29 13.76
C ARG A 88 -6.58 7.54 13.65
N LYS A 89 -6.78 6.49 14.45
CA LYS A 89 -7.99 5.65 14.45
C LYS A 89 -9.30 6.44 14.50
N ASN A 90 -9.38 7.48 15.32
CA ASN A 90 -10.62 8.29 15.44
C ASN A 90 -10.95 9.00 14.12
N LEU A 91 -9.94 9.56 13.43
CA LEU A 91 -10.11 10.20 12.12
C LEU A 91 -10.54 9.18 11.06
N VAL A 92 -9.95 7.97 11.10
CA VAL A 92 -10.33 6.85 10.21
C VAL A 92 -11.79 6.45 10.43
N LEU A 93 -12.23 6.30 11.69
CA LEU A 93 -13.61 5.96 12.01
C LEU A 93 -14.59 7.03 11.53
N GLN A 94 -14.26 8.32 11.72
CA GLN A 94 -15.08 9.43 11.20
C GLN A 94 -15.16 9.43 9.67
N LEU A 95 -14.05 9.12 8.98
CA LEU A 95 -14.04 8.98 7.52
C LEU A 95 -14.93 7.82 7.06
N ILE A 96 -14.85 6.65 7.71
CA ILE A 96 -15.69 5.49 7.41
C ILE A 96 -17.16 5.82 7.64
N GLN A 97 -17.49 6.50 8.75
CA GLN A 97 -18.86 6.89 9.05
C GLN A 97 -19.44 7.81 7.97
N ASN A 98 -18.74 8.90 7.65
CA ASN A 98 -19.21 9.83 6.63
C ASN A 98 -19.31 9.16 5.25
N MET A 99 -18.42 8.21 4.94
CA MET A 99 -18.51 7.39 3.73
C MET A 99 -19.76 6.51 3.73
N ASN A 100 -20.05 5.83 4.84
CA ASN A 100 -21.22 4.97 4.97
C ASN A 100 -22.53 5.76 4.84
N GLU A 101 -22.60 6.96 5.44
CA GLU A 101 -23.75 7.86 5.34
C GLU A 101 -24.02 8.25 3.88
N ILE A 102 -22.97 8.59 3.13
CA ILE A 102 -23.06 8.91 1.70
C ILE A 102 -23.44 7.68 0.86
N LEU A 103 -22.83 6.52 1.12
CA LEU A 103 -23.04 5.28 0.37
C LEU A 103 -24.41 4.62 0.64
N ARG A 104 -25.09 5.04 1.71
CA ARG A 104 -26.48 4.64 2.01
C ARG A 104 -27.50 5.30 1.09
N VAL A 105 -27.16 6.41 0.43
CA VAL A 105 -28.02 7.02 -0.58
C VAL A 105 -28.21 6.01 -1.73
N GLN A 106 -29.43 5.49 -1.89
CA GLN A 106 -29.79 4.42 -2.84
C GLN A 106 -29.89 4.94 -4.29
N ASP A 107 -28.91 5.70 -4.75
CA ASP A 107 -28.81 6.12 -6.14
C ASP A 107 -28.04 5.07 -6.96
N GLU A 108 -28.68 4.53 -8.00
CA GLU A 108 -28.05 3.57 -8.92
C GLU A 108 -26.84 4.18 -9.65
N THR A 109 -26.85 5.50 -9.89
CA THR A 109 -25.70 6.24 -10.43
C THR A 109 -24.52 6.24 -9.47
N MET A 110 -24.76 6.42 -8.17
CA MET A 110 -23.74 6.33 -7.12
C MET A 110 -23.14 4.92 -7.10
N ARG A 111 -24.00 3.91 -7.09
CA ARG A 111 -23.59 2.50 -7.10
C ARG A 111 -22.72 2.16 -8.31
N ARG A 112 -23.15 2.51 -9.52
CA ARG A 112 -22.41 2.24 -10.75
C ARG A 112 -21.05 2.92 -10.75
N THR A 113 -21.00 4.18 -10.30
CA THR A 113 -19.75 4.96 -10.22
C THR A 113 -18.78 4.33 -9.24
N VAL A 114 -19.23 4.02 -8.01
CA VAL A 114 -18.40 3.37 -6.98
C VAL A 114 -17.84 2.03 -7.46
N ILE A 115 -18.67 1.16 -8.02
CA ILE A 115 -18.22 -0.15 -8.53
C ILE A 115 -17.21 0.02 -9.66
N LYS A 116 -17.46 0.95 -10.59
CA LYS A 116 -16.53 1.23 -11.70
C LYS A 116 -15.18 1.72 -11.18
N SER A 117 -15.17 2.66 -10.24
CA SER A 117 -13.96 3.20 -9.63
C SER A 117 -13.16 2.10 -8.92
N LEU A 118 -13.81 1.27 -8.10
CA LEU A 118 -13.10 0.19 -7.38
C LEU A 118 -12.58 -0.91 -8.31
N LYS A 119 -13.33 -1.25 -9.37
CA LYS A 119 -12.93 -2.29 -10.33
C LYS A 119 -11.67 -1.92 -11.11
N LEU A 120 -11.46 -0.64 -11.42
CA LEU A 120 -10.26 -0.15 -12.13
C LEU A 120 -8.96 -0.53 -11.41
N MET A 121 -9.00 -0.68 -10.09
CA MET A 121 -7.80 -0.88 -9.29
C MET A 121 -7.50 -2.35 -8.98
N HIS A 122 -8.48 -3.24 -9.15
CA HIS A 122 -8.32 -4.65 -8.80
C HIS A 122 -7.20 -5.35 -9.58
N SER A 123 -7.08 -5.06 -10.88
CA SER A 123 -6.06 -5.67 -11.74
C SER A 123 -4.65 -5.14 -11.44
N PRO A 124 -4.41 -3.81 -11.39
CA PRO A 124 -3.11 -3.25 -10.99
C PRO A 124 -2.62 -3.77 -9.63
N PHE A 125 -3.50 -3.91 -8.64
CA PHE A 125 -3.11 -4.42 -7.33
C PHE A 125 -2.67 -5.87 -7.35
N LYS A 126 -3.40 -6.72 -8.08
CA LYS A 126 -3.03 -8.13 -8.23
C LYS A 126 -1.65 -8.28 -8.84
N PHE A 127 -1.38 -7.51 -9.88
CA PHE A 127 -0.08 -7.50 -10.54
C PHE A 127 1.01 -6.98 -9.59
N TYR A 128 0.79 -5.82 -8.95
CA TYR A 128 1.74 -5.19 -8.02
C TYR A 128 2.20 -6.12 -6.90
N TRP A 129 1.28 -6.78 -6.21
CA TRP A 129 1.66 -7.66 -5.09
C TRP A 129 2.36 -8.92 -5.59
N LEU A 130 1.87 -9.53 -6.68
CA LEU A 130 2.41 -10.78 -7.21
C LEU A 130 3.84 -10.57 -7.72
N SER A 131 4.06 -9.50 -8.50
CA SER A 131 5.40 -9.17 -8.99
C SER A 131 6.34 -8.86 -7.83
N GLY A 132 5.89 -8.09 -6.84
CA GLY A 132 6.68 -7.75 -5.66
C GLY A 132 7.11 -8.98 -4.85
N ALA A 133 6.19 -9.91 -4.61
CA ALA A 133 6.47 -11.14 -3.87
C ALA A 133 7.47 -12.03 -4.62
N VAL A 134 7.27 -12.25 -5.92
CA VAL A 134 8.16 -13.08 -6.76
C VAL A 134 9.57 -12.48 -6.79
N THR A 135 9.70 -11.16 -7.01
CA THR A 135 11.00 -10.49 -7.03
C THR A 135 11.72 -10.59 -5.68
N ALA A 136 11.02 -10.40 -4.56
CA ALA A 136 11.62 -10.50 -3.23
C ALA A 136 12.12 -11.92 -2.92
N ILE A 137 11.32 -12.94 -3.28
CA ILE A 137 11.71 -14.36 -3.12
C ILE A 137 12.98 -14.65 -3.92
N ILE A 138 13.01 -14.31 -5.21
CA ILE A 138 14.18 -14.53 -6.07
C ILE A 138 15.41 -13.82 -5.48
N TRP A 139 15.25 -12.57 -5.05
CA TRP A 139 16.35 -11.77 -4.53
C TRP A 139 16.98 -12.36 -3.27
N ILE A 140 16.16 -12.86 -2.33
CA ILE A 140 16.63 -13.41 -1.06
C ILE A 140 17.23 -14.80 -1.23
N ILE A 141 16.75 -15.60 -2.19
CA ILE A 141 17.22 -16.98 -2.39
C ILE A 141 18.56 -17.04 -3.14
N VAL A 142 18.95 -16.01 -3.88
CA VAL A 142 20.24 -15.97 -4.64
C VAL A 142 21.45 -16.50 -3.86
N PRO A 143 21.68 -16.15 -2.57
CA PRO A 143 22.83 -16.63 -1.80
C PRO A 143 22.80 -18.12 -1.45
N VAL A 144 21.66 -18.81 -1.56
CA VAL A 144 21.55 -20.25 -1.26
C VAL A 144 22.48 -21.09 -2.14
N GLY A 145 22.77 -20.65 -3.37
CA GLY A 145 23.74 -21.33 -4.24
C GLY A 145 25.18 -21.37 -3.69
N THR A 146 25.52 -20.54 -2.70
CA THR A 146 26.85 -20.56 -2.06
C THR A 146 27.08 -21.79 -1.18
N VAL A 147 26.01 -22.49 -0.79
CA VAL A 147 26.05 -23.74 -0.01
C VAL A 147 26.85 -24.84 -0.71
N PHE A 148 26.87 -24.85 -2.04
CA PHE A 148 27.64 -25.83 -2.79
C PHE A 148 29.16 -25.57 -2.77
N LYS A 149 29.60 -24.44 -2.23
CA LYS A 149 31.03 -24.01 -2.26
C LYS A 149 31.67 -23.96 -0.88
N ARG A 150 30.90 -23.84 0.20
CA ARG A 150 31.41 -23.56 1.56
C ARG A 150 30.48 -24.18 2.61
N ASN A 151 31.05 -24.55 3.77
CA ASN A 151 30.32 -25.15 4.89
C ASN A 151 30.16 -24.22 6.11
N PHE A 152 30.79 -23.03 6.07
CA PHE A 152 30.74 -22.02 7.12
C PHE A 152 30.29 -20.68 6.54
N PHE A 153 29.40 -20.00 7.25
CA PHE A 153 28.75 -18.77 6.82
C PHE A 153 28.81 -17.68 7.90
N PHE A 154 28.74 -16.43 7.45
CA PHE A 154 28.73 -15.21 8.24
C PHE A 154 27.49 -14.38 7.94
N TYR A 155 27.23 -13.34 8.73
CA TYR A 155 26.06 -12.46 8.49
C TYR A 155 26.09 -11.78 7.12
N GLU A 156 27.27 -11.60 6.54
CA GLU A 156 27.46 -11.02 5.20
C GLU A 156 26.96 -11.91 4.06
N ASP A 157 26.88 -13.22 4.31
CA ASP A 157 26.48 -14.20 3.29
C ASP A 157 24.96 -14.18 3.05
N TYR A 158 24.17 -13.65 3.99
CA TYR A 158 22.76 -13.37 3.71
C TYR A 158 22.61 -12.20 2.75
N ARG A 159 21.54 -12.21 1.94
CA ARG A 159 21.22 -11.04 1.11
C ARG A 159 20.85 -9.86 2.00
N LEU A 160 19.96 -10.07 2.96
CA LEU A 160 19.66 -9.13 4.02
C LEU A 160 20.47 -9.50 5.27
N PRO A 161 21.35 -8.64 5.79
CA PRO A 161 22.15 -8.96 6.97
C PRO A 161 21.29 -9.47 8.12
N PHE A 162 21.59 -10.65 8.67
CA PHE A 162 20.73 -11.29 9.67
C PHE A 162 21.54 -12.03 10.73
N ALA A 163 21.43 -11.58 11.97
CA ALA A 163 22.11 -12.16 13.12
C ALA A 163 21.18 -13.14 13.86
N ILE A 164 21.18 -14.40 13.43
CA ILE A 164 20.41 -15.49 14.07
C ILE A 164 21.22 -16.28 15.10
N SER A 165 22.52 -16.44 14.88
CA SER A 165 23.42 -17.25 15.72
C SER A 165 24.83 -16.67 15.66
N LYS A 166 25.68 -17.04 16.62
CA LYS A 166 27.08 -16.60 16.66
C LYS A 166 27.82 -17.06 15.39
N GLN A 167 28.51 -16.12 14.73
CA GLN A 167 29.31 -16.40 13.54
C GLN A 167 30.71 -16.97 13.87
N PRO A 168 31.31 -17.83 13.01
CA PRO A 168 30.69 -18.46 11.83
C PRO A 168 29.68 -19.54 12.21
N PHE A 169 28.66 -19.74 11.37
CA PHE A 169 27.61 -20.75 11.57
C PHE A 169 27.54 -21.77 10.42
N SER A 170 26.85 -22.89 10.67
CA SER A 170 26.76 -24.02 9.75
C SER A 170 25.79 -23.78 8.59
N THR A 171 25.86 -24.65 7.58
CA THR A 171 24.93 -24.69 6.44
C THR A 171 23.46 -24.79 6.87
N GLU A 172 23.15 -25.59 7.89
CA GLU A 172 21.77 -25.77 8.37
C GLU A 172 21.20 -24.45 8.92
N ILE A 173 21.97 -23.76 9.76
CA ILE A 173 21.60 -22.45 10.31
C ILE A 173 21.43 -21.43 9.19
N PHE A 174 22.30 -21.47 8.17
CA PHE A 174 22.21 -20.59 7.00
C PHE A 174 20.91 -20.82 6.20
N LEU A 175 20.53 -22.08 5.96
CA LEU A 175 19.30 -22.42 5.23
C LEU A 175 18.05 -22.01 6.01
N ILE A 176 18.00 -22.28 7.31
CA ILE A 176 16.90 -21.86 8.19
C ILE A 176 16.79 -20.33 8.21
N GLY A 177 17.91 -19.62 8.34
CA GLY A 177 17.91 -18.16 8.33
C GLY A 177 17.38 -17.58 7.02
N ASN A 178 17.77 -18.15 5.87
CA ASN A 178 17.23 -17.71 4.57
C ASN A 178 15.73 -17.97 4.46
N LEU A 179 15.25 -19.13 4.91
CA LEU A 179 13.82 -19.45 4.92
C LEU A 179 13.02 -18.44 5.77
N LEU A 180 13.53 -18.12 6.97
CA LEU A 180 12.93 -17.12 7.86
C LEU A 180 12.89 -15.73 7.21
N LEU A 181 13.98 -15.33 6.54
CA LEU A 181 14.04 -14.05 5.82
C LEU A 181 13.04 -14.00 4.67
N VAL A 182 12.94 -15.07 3.86
CA VAL A 182 11.94 -15.15 2.78
C VAL A 182 10.53 -15.01 3.35
N PHE A 183 10.20 -15.79 4.37
CA PHE A 183 8.88 -15.75 5.01
C PHE A 183 8.57 -14.36 5.55
N CYS A 184 9.52 -13.76 6.29
CA CYS A 184 9.37 -12.42 6.85
C CYS A 184 9.21 -11.36 5.75
N SER A 185 10.03 -11.39 4.70
CA SER A 185 9.96 -10.41 3.62
C SER A 185 8.65 -10.49 2.84
N VAL A 186 8.18 -11.70 2.50
CA VAL A 186 6.87 -11.90 1.88
C VAL A 186 5.76 -11.39 2.80
N TYR A 187 5.84 -11.67 4.09
CA TYR A 187 4.81 -11.22 5.03
C TYR A 187 4.81 -9.70 5.21
N VAL A 188 5.97 -9.06 5.29
CA VAL A 188 6.08 -7.58 5.34
C VAL A 188 5.54 -6.95 4.04
N LEU A 189 5.75 -7.58 2.88
CA LEU A 189 5.11 -7.17 1.62
C LEU A 189 3.59 -7.28 1.67
N ILE A 190 3.03 -8.36 2.22
CA ILE A 190 1.58 -8.50 2.42
C ILE A 190 1.06 -7.40 3.35
N LYS A 191 1.76 -7.09 4.45
CA LYS A 191 1.42 -5.98 5.34
C LYS A 191 1.43 -4.64 4.61
N LYS A 192 2.43 -4.39 3.76
CA LYS A 192 2.50 -3.18 2.95
C LYS A 192 1.35 -3.08 1.96
N ALA A 193 1.12 -4.15 1.20
CA ALA A 193 0.05 -4.21 0.21
C ALA A 193 -1.32 -3.97 0.87
N ALA A 194 -1.56 -4.51 2.07
CA ALA A 194 -2.79 -4.26 2.82
C ALA A 194 -2.96 -2.77 3.17
N VAL A 195 -1.90 -2.10 3.60
CA VAL A 195 -1.91 -0.65 3.87
C VAL A 195 -2.22 0.14 2.60
N ASP A 196 -1.54 -0.17 1.49
CA ASP A 196 -1.72 0.55 0.23
C ASP A 196 -3.14 0.38 -0.31
N ILE A 197 -3.66 -0.85 -0.31
CA ILE A 197 -5.04 -1.15 -0.70
C ILE A 197 -6.03 -0.40 0.19
N TYR A 198 -5.79 -0.35 1.49
CA TYR A 198 -6.66 0.35 2.44
C TYR A 198 -6.69 1.87 2.20
N MET A 199 -5.52 2.51 2.06
CA MET A 199 -5.42 3.94 1.76
C MET A 199 -6.04 4.28 0.40
N LEU A 200 -5.75 3.46 -0.60
CA LEU A 200 -6.28 3.64 -1.94
C LEU A 200 -7.79 3.38 -2.02
N ASN A 201 -8.34 2.49 -1.21
CA ASN A 201 -9.79 2.31 -1.11
C ASN A 201 -10.49 3.63 -0.73
N PHE A 202 -9.95 4.38 0.24
CA PHE A 202 -10.46 5.71 0.56
C PHE A 202 -10.33 6.68 -0.60
N VAL A 203 -9.16 6.72 -1.26
CA VAL A 203 -8.94 7.61 -2.42
C VAL A 203 -9.93 7.30 -3.55
N MET A 204 -10.19 6.02 -3.83
CA MET A 204 -11.13 5.61 -4.87
C MET A 204 -12.58 5.94 -4.50
N LEU A 205 -12.97 5.73 -3.25
CA LEU A 205 -14.30 6.12 -2.79
C LEU A 205 -14.50 7.63 -2.87
N MET A 206 -13.51 8.43 -2.45
CA MET A 206 -13.53 9.89 -2.63
C MET A 206 -13.63 10.28 -4.11
N THR A 207 -12.85 9.64 -4.97
CA THR A 207 -12.87 9.88 -6.43
C THR A 207 -14.25 9.57 -7.02
N ALA A 208 -14.87 8.46 -6.59
CA ALA A 208 -16.22 8.10 -7.00
C ALA A 208 -17.25 9.16 -6.57
N GLN A 209 -17.08 9.77 -5.39
CA GLN A 209 -17.95 10.86 -4.94
C GLN A 209 -17.84 12.11 -5.83
N TYR A 210 -16.62 12.50 -6.22
CA TYR A 210 -16.43 13.61 -7.15
C TYR A 210 -17.01 13.31 -8.54
N GLN A 211 -16.82 12.09 -9.04
CA GLN A 211 -17.41 11.65 -10.31
C GLN A 211 -18.93 11.67 -10.25
N TYR A 212 -19.54 11.21 -9.15
CA TYR A 212 -20.98 11.25 -8.95
C TYR A 212 -21.52 12.69 -8.98
N ILE A 213 -20.88 13.63 -8.28
CA ILE A 213 -21.26 15.06 -8.31
C ILE A 213 -21.23 15.59 -9.74
N SER A 214 -20.15 15.32 -10.48
CA SER A 214 -20.00 15.77 -11.86
C SER A 214 -21.10 15.21 -12.78
N LEU A 215 -21.42 13.92 -12.65
CA LEU A 215 -22.49 13.28 -13.42
C LEU A 215 -23.86 13.86 -13.10
N LYS A 216 -24.17 14.09 -11.81
CA LYS A 216 -25.44 14.70 -11.40
C LYS A 216 -25.57 16.14 -11.86
N LEU A 217 -24.52 16.93 -11.75
CA LEU A 217 -24.52 18.30 -12.24
C LEU A 217 -24.75 18.33 -13.76
N LYS A 218 -24.10 17.45 -14.52
CA LYS A 218 -24.31 17.31 -15.96
C LYS A 218 -25.75 16.90 -16.30
N GLU A 219 -26.36 16.00 -15.52
CA GLU A 219 -27.75 15.58 -15.71
C GLU A 219 -28.72 16.75 -15.52
N VAL A 220 -28.55 17.53 -14.44
CA VAL A 220 -29.38 18.71 -14.15
C VAL A 220 -29.23 19.78 -15.23
N LEU A 221 -27.98 20.08 -15.65
CA LEU A 221 -27.72 21.06 -16.71
C LEU A 221 -28.22 20.60 -18.08
N ARG A 222 -28.15 19.30 -18.41
CA ARG A 222 -28.65 18.80 -19.69
C ARG A 222 -30.18 18.87 -19.80
N LYS A 223 -30.91 18.72 -18.69
CA LYS A 223 -32.37 18.92 -18.64
C LYS A 223 -32.78 20.36 -19.02
N GLU A 224 -31.89 21.33 -18.87
CA GLU A 224 -32.09 22.74 -19.27
C GLU A 224 -32.15 22.93 -20.78
N TYR A 225 -31.43 22.10 -21.55
CA TYR A 225 -31.26 22.25 -23.00
C TYR A 225 -32.20 21.37 -23.85
N SER A 226 -33.18 20.67 -23.28
CA SER A 226 -34.10 19.81 -24.06
C SER A 226 -35.32 20.62 -24.54
N PRO A 227 -35.45 20.93 -25.85
CA PRO A 227 -36.43 21.89 -26.35
C PRO A 227 -37.77 21.24 -26.75
N ASN A 228 -38.29 20.27 -25.99
CA ASN A 228 -39.53 19.58 -26.36
C ASN A 228 -40.59 19.63 -25.24
N LYS A 229 -41.34 20.74 -25.24
CA LYS A 229 -42.82 20.81 -25.21
C LYS A 229 -43.20 22.26 -24.88
N LEU A 230 -43.09 23.10 -25.91
CA LEU A 230 -43.72 24.41 -25.97
C LEU A 230 -45.21 24.15 -26.22
N ASP A 231 -45.97 24.00 -25.14
CA ASP A 231 -47.42 23.99 -25.19
C ASP A 231 -47.89 24.93 -24.08
N GLU A 232 -48.71 25.92 -24.43
CA GLU A 232 -48.95 27.16 -23.68
C GLU A 232 -49.72 26.97 -22.37
N THR A 233 -50.03 25.73 -21.97
CA THR A 233 -50.74 25.38 -20.73
C THR A 233 -49.86 25.33 -19.46
N LYS A 234 -48.57 25.70 -19.53
CA LYS A 234 -47.55 25.34 -18.51
C LYS A 234 -47.03 26.44 -17.57
N ARG A 235 -47.68 27.61 -17.43
CA ARG A 235 -47.15 28.66 -16.53
C ARG A 235 -47.06 28.22 -15.05
N THR A 236 -47.96 27.37 -14.58
CA THR A 236 -47.90 26.76 -13.23
C THR A 236 -46.79 25.72 -13.11
N ASN A 237 -46.64 24.82 -14.09
CA ASN A 237 -45.61 23.77 -14.10
C ASN A 237 -44.17 24.31 -14.21
N TYR A 238 -43.97 25.48 -14.85
CA TYR A 238 -42.64 26.09 -14.94
C TYR A 238 -42.06 26.45 -13.57
N SER A 239 -42.90 26.95 -12.65
CA SER A 239 -42.47 27.31 -11.29
C SER A 239 -42.08 26.09 -10.44
N GLU A 240 -42.79 24.98 -10.60
CA GLU A 240 -42.55 23.72 -9.90
C GLU A 240 -41.28 23.03 -10.42
N ILE A 241 -41.09 22.99 -11.74
CA ILE A 241 -39.88 22.45 -12.39
C ILE A 241 -38.62 23.29 -12.03
N ASP A 242 -38.76 24.61 -11.89
CA ASP A 242 -37.66 25.47 -11.45
C ASP A 242 -37.34 25.29 -9.96
N PHE A 243 -38.38 25.13 -9.13
CA PHE A 243 -38.22 24.83 -7.71
C PHE A 243 -37.56 23.47 -7.45
N GLU A 244 -38.00 22.41 -8.14
CA GLU A 244 -37.40 21.08 -8.05
C GLU A 244 -35.92 21.08 -8.48
N ARG A 245 -35.58 21.80 -9.55
CA ARG A 245 -34.20 21.99 -10.00
C ARG A 245 -33.35 22.73 -8.98
N LYS A 246 -33.85 23.84 -8.42
CA LYS A 246 -33.16 24.59 -7.36
C LYS A 246 -32.92 23.70 -6.14
N MET A 247 -33.87 22.84 -5.79
CA MET A 247 -33.73 21.85 -4.72
C MET A 247 -32.69 20.78 -5.05
N GLU A 248 -32.63 20.29 -6.29
CA GLU A 248 -31.62 19.33 -6.74
C GLU A 248 -30.21 19.92 -6.72
N ILE A 249 -30.01 21.14 -7.24
CA ILE A 249 -28.74 21.88 -7.16
C ILE A 249 -28.33 22.07 -5.69
N LYS A 250 -29.27 22.49 -4.83
CA LYS A 250 -28.99 22.65 -3.38
C LYS A 250 -28.56 21.35 -2.72
N ARG A 251 -29.15 20.20 -3.10
CA ARG A 251 -28.70 18.87 -2.63
C ARG A 251 -27.29 18.54 -3.11
N ILE A 252 -26.98 18.79 -4.39
CA ILE A 252 -25.65 18.57 -4.96
C ILE A 252 -24.60 19.45 -4.25
N CYS A 253 -24.89 20.72 -4.00
CA CYS A 253 -23.98 21.63 -3.28
C CYS A 253 -23.71 21.15 -1.83
N ARG A 254 -24.76 20.71 -1.12
CA ARG A 254 -24.59 20.13 0.23
C ARG A 254 -23.71 18.88 0.19
N HIS A 255 -23.95 17.99 -0.77
CA HIS A 255 -23.12 16.80 -0.98
C HIS A 255 -21.66 17.16 -1.26
N HIS A 256 -21.43 18.13 -2.14
CA HIS A 256 -20.09 18.63 -2.45
C HIS A 256 -19.37 19.19 -1.23
N SER A 257 -20.06 19.96 -0.39
CA SER A 257 -19.51 20.49 0.87
C SER A 257 -19.07 19.35 1.81
N THR A 258 -19.89 18.32 1.97
CA THR A 258 -19.53 17.12 2.75
C THR A 258 -18.30 16.44 2.17
N VAL A 259 -18.25 16.24 0.84
CA VAL A 259 -17.12 15.62 0.15
C VAL A 259 -15.84 16.46 0.31
N ILE A 260 -15.90 17.79 0.25
CA ILE A 260 -14.74 18.67 0.53
C ILE A 260 -14.23 18.44 1.96
N ARG A 261 -15.10 18.43 2.95
CA ARG A 261 -14.71 18.19 4.35
C ARG A 261 -14.07 16.82 4.51
N MET A 262 -14.62 15.78 3.87
CA MET A 262 -14.03 14.45 3.88
C MET A 262 -12.68 14.39 3.18
N SER A 263 -12.50 15.13 2.08
CA SER A 263 -11.23 15.25 1.37
C SER A 263 -10.14 15.86 2.27
N ALA A 264 -10.49 16.88 3.08
CA ALA A 264 -9.57 17.47 4.05
C ALA A 264 -9.14 16.46 5.11
N MET A 265 -10.08 15.70 5.69
CA MET A 265 -9.75 14.62 6.64
C MET A 265 -8.89 13.53 6.00
N LEU A 266 -9.19 13.14 4.76
CA LEU A 266 -8.40 12.15 4.03
C LEU A 266 -6.96 12.66 3.78
N LYS A 267 -6.80 13.93 3.44
CA LYS A 267 -5.49 14.57 3.27
C LYS A 267 -4.71 14.57 4.59
N GLU A 268 -5.35 14.89 5.71
CA GLU A 268 -4.70 14.81 7.04
C GLU A 268 -4.21 13.38 7.33
N LEU A 269 -5.04 12.38 7.04
CA LEU A 269 -4.68 10.97 7.23
C LEU A 269 -3.53 10.53 6.32
N LEU A 270 -3.57 10.85 5.02
CA LEU A 270 -2.69 10.22 4.01
C LEU A 270 -1.47 11.04 3.60
N SER A 271 -1.47 12.37 3.80
CA SER A 271 -0.42 13.26 3.28
C SER A 271 1.00 12.81 3.63
N LEU A 272 1.29 12.61 4.92
CA LEU A 272 2.63 12.17 5.34
C LEU A 272 2.95 10.74 4.90
N SER A 273 1.95 9.84 4.79
CA SER A 273 2.18 8.51 4.23
C SER A 273 2.62 8.59 2.77
N PHE A 274 1.97 9.44 1.97
CA PHE A 274 2.36 9.65 0.57
C PHE A 274 3.70 10.36 0.43
N SER A 275 3.97 11.37 1.27
CA SER A 275 5.29 12.02 1.32
C SER A 275 6.38 11.01 1.66
N LEU A 276 6.14 10.12 2.63
CA LEU A 276 7.10 9.08 3.00
C LEU A 276 7.31 8.07 1.86
N ILE A 277 6.24 7.61 1.18
CA ILE A 277 6.35 6.75 -0.01
C ILE A 277 7.25 7.40 -1.05
N TYR A 278 6.99 8.68 -1.33
CA TYR A 278 7.72 9.41 -2.35
C TYR A 278 9.21 9.52 -2.02
N VAL A 279 9.55 9.99 -0.81
CA VAL A 279 10.94 10.12 -0.34
C VAL A 279 11.63 8.76 -0.30
N ASN A 280 10.96 7.73 0.20
CA ASN A 280 11.52 6.38 0.27
C ASN A 280 11.75 5.78 -1.11
N ASN A 281 10.86 6.02 -2.06
CA ASN A 281 11.06 5.57 -3.44
C ASN A 281 12.29 6.24 -4.05
N ILE A 282 12.46 7.56 -3.87
CA ILE A 282 13.68 8.26 -4.32
C ILE A 282 14.92 7.61 -3.70
N LEU A 283 14.93 7.42 -2.37
CA LEU A 283 16.06 6.80 -1.68
C LEU A 283 16.37 5.39 -2.20
N ARG A 284 15.34 4.55 -2.40
CA ARG A 284 15.51 3.20 -2.95
C ARG A 284 16.07 3.23 -4.37
N PHE A 285 15.53 4.08 -5.25
CA PHE A 285 16.05 4.22 -6.61
C PHE A 285 17.51 4.68 -6.60
N SER A 286 17.87 5.62 -5.73
CA SER A 286 19.26 6.06 -5.55
C SER A 286 20.17 4.92 -5.08
N PHE A 287 19.77 4.13 -4.07
CA PHE A 287 20.56 2.99 -3.60
C PHE A 287 20.70 1.91 -4.65
N VAL A 288 19.62 1.59 -5.38
CA VAL A 288 19.67 0.65 -6.51
C VAL A 288 20.63 1.16 -7.60
N GLY A 289 20.61 2.46 -7.90
CA GLY A 289 21.57 3.08 -8.82
C GLY A 289 23.03 2.90 -8.37
N VAL A 290 23.32 3.13 -7.09
CA VAL A 290 24.66 2.89 -6.52
C VAL A 290 25.05 1.42 -6.57
N MET A 291 24.13 0.49 -6.32
CA MET A 291 24.39 -0.95 -6.45
C MET A 291 24.75 -1.34 -7.89
N LEU A 292 23.99 -0.83 -8.86
CA LEU A 292 24.23 -1.10 -10.28
C LEU A 292 25.59 -0.54 -10.71
N LEU A 293 25.91 0.70 -10.36
CA LEU A 293 27.21 1.32 -10.64
C LEU A 293 28.37 0.51 -10.03
N ASN A 294 28.27 0.12 -8.76
CA ASN A 294 29.31 -0.70 -8.11
C ASN A 294 29.49 -2.07 -8.79
N THR A 295 28.41 -2.69 -9.25
CA THR A 295 28.45 -3.99 -9.93
C THR A 295 29.12 -3.86 -11.29
N VAL A 296 28.74 -2.86 -12.08
CA VAL A 296 29.33 -2.56 -13.40
C VAL A 296 30.80 -2.21 -13.27
N MET A 297 31.16 -1.34 -12.31
CA MET A 297 32.55 -0.95 -12.08
C MET A 297 33.41 -2.16 -11.66
N ASN A 298 32.93 -3.01 -10.74
CA ASN A 298 33.67 -4.21 -10.34
C ASN A 298 33.87 -5.19 -11.51
N GLN A 299 32.89 -5.35 -12.39
CA GLN A 299 33.03 -6.17 -13.59
C GLN A 299 34.04 -5.57 -14.58
N ALA A 300 33.96 -4.25 -14.82
CA ALA A 300 34.91 -3.54 -15.68
C ALA A 300 36.35 -3.63 -15.15
N TYR A 301 36.56 -3.45 -13.84
CA TYR A 301 37.85 -3.64 -13.19
C TYR A 301 38.35 -5.08 -13.33
N SER A 302 37.49 -6.09 -13.14
CA SER A 302 37.88 -7.49 -13.30
C SER A 302 38.30 -7.82 -14.74
N ILE A 303 37.59 -7.28 -15.74
CA ILE A 303 37.93 -7.46 -17.17
C ILE A 303 39.26 -6.76 -17.48
N ALA A 304 39.45 -5.52 -17.03
CA ALA A 304 40.69 -4.78 -17.21
C ALA A 304 41.89 -5.51 -16.60
N LEU A 305 41.74 -6.09 -15.40
CA LEU A 305 42.77 -6.89 -14.74
C LEU A 305 43.09 -8.19 -15.49
N LEU A 306 42.09 -8.79 -16.12
CA LEU A 306 42.25 -9.98 -16.96
C LEU A 306 43.03 -9.64 -18.25
N CYS A 307 42.67 -8.54 -18.92
CA CYS A 307 43.40 -8.02 -20.07
C CYS A 307 44.86 -7.69 -19.73
N LEU A 308 45.11 -7.08 -18.57
CA LEU A 308 46.47 -6.73 -18.12
C LEU A 308 47.32 -7.96 -17.79
N LYS A 309 46.71 -9.05 -17.33
CA LYS A 309 47.37 -10.35 -17.14
C LYS A 309 47.66 -11.07 -18.46
N ILE A 310 46.80 -10.93 -19.47
CA ILE A 310 47.01 -11.49 -20.81
C ILE A 310 48.16 -10.76 -21.52
N VAL A 311 48.24 -9.43 -21.39
CA VAL A 311 49.30 -8.61 -22.03
C VAL A 311 50.68 -8.81 -21.39
N LYS A 312 50.74 -9.30 -20.15
CA LYS A 312 52.01 -9.57 -19.43
C LYS A 312 52.58 -10.99 -19.65
N LYS A 313 51.93 -11.82 -20.47
CA LYS A 313 52.34 -13.19 -20.77
C LYS A 313 52.73 -13.31 -22.22
#